data_AF-A0A933T8R5-F1
#
_entry.id   AF-A0A933T8R5-F1
#
_cell.length_a   1.000
_cell.length_b   1.000
_cell.length_c   1.000
_cell.angle_alpha   90.00
_cell.angle_beta   90.00
_cell.angle_gamma   90.00
#
_symmetry.space_group_name_H-M   'P 1'
#
loop_
_entity.id
_entity.type
_entity.pdbx_description
1 polymer ?
#
loop_
_entity_poly.entity_id
_entity_poly.type
_entity_poly.pdbx_seq_one_letter_code
_entity_poly.pdbx_strand_id
1 'polypeptide(L)'
;SREIKEKSKLTTEEWNEYFYGHWNFPGERQDKHLAMFPEELPKRLIKMFSFVGDTVLDPFLGSGTTCLAAKNLNRNSVGYEINKDFLPIIKEKVKGDPTIIFQEKKNVYFKKEILKLPYVFKDPVKFDKKIDPKKLRFGSKIDNADHQRETYYSVKEIVSPEIVVLDNDLKVRLIGIKGNRAINGKALQFLNEKLKGQKVFLKFDAMKYDSAGNLMCYLYLKNKTFINAHLIKNHLAKADSAMNFRYRDRFIAMQKSGQRGF
;
A
#
# COMPACT_ATOMS: atom_id res chain seq x y z
N SER A 1 41.96 -23.04 -16.74
CA SER A 1 42.27 -23.88 -17.92
C SER A 1 42.07 -23.08 -19.21
N ARG A 2 42.82 -23.36 -20.29
CA ARG A 2 42.64 -22.72 -21.61
C ARG A 2 41.23 -22.90 -22.15
N GLU A 3 40.65 -24.08 -21.95
CA GLU A 3 39.29 -24.42 -22.38
C GLU A 3 38.22 -23.53 -21.74
N ILE A 4 38.36 -23.21 -20.45
CA ILE A 4 37.43 -22.32 -19.73
C ILE A 4 37.47 -20.90 -20.31
N LYS A 5 38.68 -20.41 -20.65
CA LYS A 5 38.85 -19.09 -21.27
C LYS A 5 38.19 -19.03 -22.66
N GLU A 6 38.34 -20.08 -23.46
CA GLU A 6 37.67 -20.17 -24.76
C GLU A 6 36.14 -20.19 -24.62
N LYS A 7 35.59 -21.00 -23.69
CA LYS A 7 34.13 -21.04 -23.42
C LYS A 7 33.56 -19.73 -22.87
N SER A 8 34.42 -18.85 -22.35
CA SER A 8 34.02 -17.57 -21.76
C SER A 8 34.32 -16.37 -22.65
N LYS A 9 34.85 -16.60 -23.86
CA LYS A 9 35.26 -15.54 -24.77
C LYS A 9 34.04 -14.75 -25.26
N LEU A 10 34.16 -13.43 -25.23
CA LEU A 10 33.22 -12.52 -25.87
C LEU A 10 33.51 -12.44 -27.38
N THR A 11 32.47 -12.32 -28.20
CA THR A 11 32.66 -11.96 -29.60
C THR A 11 33.09 -10.49 -29.73
N THR A 12 33.60 -10.11 -30.89
CA THR A 12 33.98 -8.71 -31.15
C THR A 12 32.79 -7.76 -31.02
N GLU A 13 31.62 -8.19 -31.48
CA GLU A 13 30.37 -7.45 -31.40
C GLU A 13 29.93 -7.28 -29.94
N GLU A 14 29.96 -8.35 -29.16
CA GLU A 14 29.64 -8.31 -27.74
C GLU A 14 30.61 -7.42 -26.96
N TRP A 15 31.90 -7.47 -27.30
CA TRP A 15 32.90 -6.63 -26.67
C TRP A 15 32.61 -5.14 -26.94
N ASN A 16 32.32 -4.78 -28.20
CA ASN A 16 31.98 -3.41 -28.57
C ASN A 16 30.67 -2.93 -27.92
N GLU A 17 29.66 -3.79 -27.83
CA GLU A 17 28.39 -3.44 -27.22
C GLU A 17 28.48 -3.32 -25.69
N TYR A 18 29.17 -4.25 -25.03
CA TYR A 18 29.18 -4.34 -23.57
C TYR A 18 30.13 -3.33 -22.94
N PHE A 19 31.26 -3.00 -23.58
CA PHE A 19 32.20 -2.00 -23.08
C PHE A 19 31.87 -0.57 -23.51
N TYR A 20 30.75 -0.36 -24.21
CA TYR A 20 30.24 0.98 -24.48
C TYR A 20 29.70 1.63 -23.20
N GLY A 21 29.95 2.93 -23.00
CA GLY A 21 29.62 3.63 -21.75
C GLY A 21 28.11 3.80 -21.47
N HIS A 22 27.25 3.55 -22.45
CA HIS A 22 25.80 3.68 -22.31
C HIS A 22 25.06 2.44 -22.82
N TRP A 23 24.30 1.76 -21.95
CA TRP A 23 23.54 0.58 -22.36
C TRP A 23 22.07 0.91 -22.60
N ASN A 24 21.52 0.40 -23.69
CA ASN A 24 20.12 0.56 -24.06
C ASN A 24 19.44 -0.82 -24.09
N PHE A 25 18.51 -1.06 -23.17
CA PHE A 25 17.66 -2.24 -23.17
C PHE A 25 16.30 -1.89 -22.52
N PRO A 26 15.21 -2.56 -22.92
CA PRO A 26 13.89 -2.29 -22.36
C PRO A 26 13.83 -2.65 -20.88
N GLY A 27 13.01 -1.91 -20.12
CA GLY A 27 12.68 -2.30 -18.75
C GLY A 27 11.81 -3.56 -18.73
N GLU A 28 11.95 -4.34 -17.66
CA GLU A 28 11.17 -5.58 -17.48
C GLU A 28 9.76 -5.27 -16.95
N ARG A 29 8.74 -5.96 -17.46
CA ARG A 29 7.35 -5.79 -16.98
C ARG A 29 7.22 -6.31 -15.53
N GLN A 30 6.76 -5.43 -14.64
CA GLN A 30 6.63 -5.71 -13.21
C GLN A 30 5.24 -6.30 -12.87
N ASP A 31 4.90 -7.44 -13.45
CA ASP A 31 3.55 -8.01 -13.32
C ASP A 31 3.31 -8.68 -11.95
N LYS A 32 4.37 -9.16 -11.29
CA LYS A 32 4.30 -9.87 -10.00
C LYS A 32 5.25 -9.35 -8.92
N HIS A 33 6.38 -8.74 -9.30
CA HIS A 33 7.43 -8.31 -8.38
C HIS A 33 7.87 -6.89 -8.69
N LEU A 34 8.00 -6.07 -7.65
CA LEU A 34 8.52 -4.71 -7.80
C LEU A 34 10.02 -4.75 -8.03
N ALA A 35 10.51 -3.79 -8.82
CA ALA A 35 11.93 -3.52 -9.02
C ALA A 35 12.74 -4.67 -9.63
N MET A 36 12.15 -5.45 -10.54
CA MET A 36 12.95 -6.35 -11.38
C MET A 36 13.73 -5.55 -12.43
N PHE A 37 15.02 -5.83 -12.56
CA PHE A 37 15.83 -5.42 -13.70
C PHE A 37 15.74 -6.49 -14.82
N PRO A 38 15.93 -6.09 -16.09
CA PRO A 38 15.94 -7.03 -17.23
C PRO A 38 17.12 -8.00 -17.13
N GLU A 39 16.94 -9.25 -17.58
CA GLU A 39 17.97 -10.31 -17.53
C GLU A 39 19.24 -9.94 -18.31
N GLU A 40 19.11 -9.11 -19.34
CA GLU A 40 20.23 -8.67 -20.16
C GLU A 40 21.28 -7.90 -19.32
N LEU A 41 20.86 -7.16 -18.29
CA LEU A 41 21.77 -6.42 -17.41
C LEU A 41 22.78 -7.33 -16.66
N PRO A 42 22.34 -8.29 -15.82
CA PRO A 42 23.28 -9.19 -15.15
C PRO A 42 24.01 -10.09 -16.15
N LYS A 43 23.38 -10.50 -17.26
CA LYS A 43 24.02 -11.33 -18.29
C LYS A 43 25.29 -10.67 -18.84
N ARG A 44 25.24 -9.37 -19.17
CA ARG A 44 26.41 -8.61 -19.64
C ARG A 44 27.53 -8.62 -18.60
N LEU A 45 27.19 -8.22 -17.36
CA LEU A 45 28.16 -8.14 -16.27
C LEU A 45 28.82 -9.50 -15.98
N ILE A 46 28.03 -10.58 -15.96
CA ILE A 46 28.53 -11.94 -15.75
C ILE A 46 29.47 -12.35 -16.89
N LYS A 47 29.12 -12.07 -18.15
CA LYS A 47 30.01 -12.39 -19.29
C LYS A 47 31.31 -11.57 -19.28
N MET A 48 31.26 -10.30 -18.87
CA MET A 48 32.43 -9.41 -18.84
C MET A 48 33.42 -9.76 -17.74
N PHE A 49 32.92 -10.20 -16.57
CA PHE A 49 33.73 -10.27 -15.34
C PHE A 49 33.79 -11.65 -14.69
N SER A 50 33.32 -12.70 -15.37
CA SER A 50 33.42 -14.09 -14.86
C SER A 50 33.65 -15.11 -15.97
N PHE A 51 34.34 -16.19 -15.60
CA PHE A 51 34.50 -17.37 -16.45
C PHE A 51 33.37 -18.39 -16.22
N VAL A 52 33.16 -19.27 -17.20
CA VAL A 52 32.29 -20.44 -17.06
C VAL A 52 32.72 -21.26 -15.84
N GLY A 53 31.74 -21.62 -15.00
CA GLY A 53 31.96 -22.33 -13.74
C GLY A 53 32.19 -21.42 -12.52
N ASP A 54 32.48 -20.13 -12.71
CA ASP A 54 32.62 -19.19 -11.59
C ASP A 54 31.29 -19.02 -10.83
N THR A 55 31.38 -18.51 -9.61
CA THR A 55 30.22 -18.25 -8.75
C THR A 55 29.91 -16.76 -8.70
N VAL A 56 28.67 -16.40 -9.05
CA VAL A 56 28.16 -15.03 -8.99
C VAL A 56 27.41 -14.81 -7.69
N LEU A 57 27.78 -13.79 -6.92
CA LEU A 57 27.09 -13.40 -5.69
C LEU A 57 26.15 -12.23 -5.94
N ASP A 58 24.88 -12.39 -5.58
CA ASP A 58 23.89 -11.30 -5.54
C ASP A 58 23.42 -11.03 -4.11
N PRO A 59 23.89 -9.95 -3.45
CA PRO A 59 23.47 -9.63 -2.08
C PRO A 59 22.05 -9.08 -1.96
N PHE A 60 21.36 -8.82 -3.09
CA PHE A 60 20.01 -8.27 -3.15
C PHE A 60 19.16 -9.06 -4.16
N LEU A 61 19.10 -10.38 -3.96
CA LEU A 61 18.64 -11.35 -4.95
C LEU A 61 17.22 -11.06 -5.47
N GLY A 62 16.30 -10.63 -4.60
CA GLY A 62 14.94 -10.30 -4.96
C GLY A 62 14.25 -11.45 -5.70
N SER A 63 13.85 -11.22 -6.95
CA SER A 63 13.18 -12.23 -7.79
C SER A 63 14.09 -13.27 -8.44
N GLY A 64 15.41 -13.20 -8.23
CA GLY A 64 16.36 -14.20 -8.72
C GLY A 64 16.84 -14.03 -10.18
N THR A 65 16.68 -12.84 -10.78
CA THR A 65 17.10 -12.60 -12.18
C THR A 65 18.60 -12.84 -12.39
N THR A 66 19.46 -12.46 -11.42
CA THR A 66 20.91 -12.73 -11.50
C THR A 66 21.22 -14.22 -11.51
N CYS A 67 20.54 -15.02 -10.68
CA CYS A 67 20.70 -16.48 -10.65
C CYS A 67 20.29 -17.13 -11.97
N LEU A 68 19.20 -16.65 -12.59
CA LEU A 68 18.77 -17.12 -13.91
C LEU A 68 19.84 -16.83 -14.97
N ALA A 69 20.32 -15.60 -15.04
CA ALA A 69 21.37 -15.20 -15.99
C ALA A 69 22.66 -16.00 -15.79
N ALA A 70 23.10 -16.19 -14.55
CA ALA A 70 24.27 -17.01 -14.21
C ALA A 70 24.09 -18.45 -14.69
N LYS A 71 22.94 -19.08 -14.39
CA LYS A 71 22.61 -20.44 -14.84
C LYS A 71 22.66 -20.57 -16.36
N ASN A 72 22.00 -19.65 -17.08
CA ASN A 72 21.96 -19.65 -18.54
C ASN A 72 23.35 -19.49 -19.18
N LEU A 73 24.28 -18.86 -18.45
CA LEU A 73 25.67 -18.70 -18.85
C LEU A 73 26.59 -19.82 -18.35
N ASN A 74 26.08 -20.90 -17.74
CA ASN A 74 26.89 -21.97 -17.14
C ASN A 74 27.83 -21.47 -16.02
N ARG A 75 27.33 -20.54 -15.19
CA ARG A 75 27.96 -20.10 -13.94
C ARG A 75 27.13 -20.57 -12.75
N ASN A 76 27.79 -20.74 -11.62
CA ASN A 76 27.13 -20.94 -10.33
C ASN A 76 26.61 -19.59 -9.80
N SER A 77 25.65 -19.63 -8.87
CA SER A 77 25.20 -18.42 -8.21
C SER A 77 24.82 -18.65 -6.76
N VAL A 78 25.04 -17.62 -5.95
CA VAL A 78 24.61 -17.53 -4.55
C VAL A 78 23.89 -16.19 -4.39
N GLY A 79 22.79 -16.16 -3.67
CA GLY A 79 22.10 -14.90 -3.40
C GLY A 79 21.59 -14.77 -1.97
N TYR A 80 21.61 -13.54 -1.46
CA TYR A 80 21.00 -13.19 -0.18
C TYR A 80 19.60 -12.61 -0.41
N GLU A 81 18.64 -13.11 0.36
CA GLU A 81 17.27 -12.58 0.38
C GLU A 81 16.76 -12.52 1.82
N ILE A 82 16.05 -11.45 2.17
CA ILE A 82 15.51 -11.26 3.51
C ILE A 82 14.05 -11.70 3.62
N ASN A 83 13.33 -11.69 2.50
CA ASN A 83 11.93 -12.04 2.42
C ASN A 83 11.75 -13.46 1.87
N LYS A 84 11.37 -14.38 2.76
CA LYS A 84 11.14 -15.79 2.43
C LYS A 84 10.03 -16.00 1.39
N ASP A 85 9.12 -15.05 1.22
CA ASP A 85 8.04 -15.13 0.22
C ASP A 85 8.59 -15.15 -1.21
N PHE A 86 9.83 -14.72 -1.44
CA PHE A 86 10.48 -14.78 -2.75
C PHE A 86 11.01 -16.18 -3.11
N LEU A 87 11.11 -17.10 -2.15
CA LEU A 87 11.67 -18.44 -2.41
C LEU A 87 10.92 -19.21 -3.52
N PRO A 88 9.57 -19.30 -3.53
CA PRO A 88 8.84 -20.01 -4.58
C PRO A 88 9.05 -19.35 -5.96
N ILE A 89 9.09 -18.02 -5.99
CA ILE A 89 9.27 -17.22 -7.21
C ILE A 89 10.65 -17.48 -7.82
N ILE A 90 11.71 -17.47 -6.99
CA ILE A 90 13.07 -17.72 -7.45
C ILE A 90 13.18 -19.14 -8.00
N LYS A 91 12.60 -20.13 -7.30
CA LYS A 91 12.60 -21.53 -7.76
C LYS A 91 11.85 -21.71 -9.08
N GLU A 92 10.68 -21.08 -9.22
CA GLU A 92 9.90 -21.10 -10.46
C GLU A 92 10.70 -20.47 -11.62
N LYS A 93 11.33 -19.32 -11.37
CA LYS A 93 12.10 -18.58 -12.38
C LYS A 93 13.36 -19.33 -12.82
N VAL A 94 14.16 -19.81 -11.86
CA VAL A 94 15.45 -20.46 -12.15
C VAL A 94 15.25 -21.91 -12.62
N LYS A 95 14.10 -22.53 -12.34
CA LYS A 95 13.79 -23.95 -12.63
C LYS A 95 14.93 -24.86 -12.13
N GLY A 96 15.24 -24.76 -10.85
CA GLY A 96 16.31 -25.49 -10.18
C GLY A 96 16.44 -25.05 -8.73
N ASP A 97 17.50 -25.51 -8.05
CA ASP A 97 17.77 -25.17 -6.66
C ASP A 97 19.00 -24.25 -6.55
N PRO A 98 18.84 -22.94 -6.78
CA PRO A 98 19.92 -21.99 -6.53
C PRO A 98 20.24 -21.94 -5.03
N THR A 99 21.50 -21.68 -4.70
CA THR A 99 21.93 -21.49 -3.30
C THR A 99 21.47 -20.12 -2.81
N ILE A 100 20.41 -20.10 -2.00
CA ILE A 100 19.86 -18.88 -1.43
C ILE A 100 20.12 -18.87 0.07
N ILE A 101 20.73 -17.79 0.56
CA ILE A 101 20.98 -17.57 1.98
C ILE A 101 19.94 -16.59 2.49
N PHE A 102 19.02 -17.08 3.32
CA PHE A 102 18.04 -16.20 3.97
C PHE A 102 18.65 -15.55 5.20
N GLN A 103 18.61 -14.22 5.26
CA GLN A 103 19.04 -13.53 6.47
C GLN A 103 18.03 -13.75 7.58
N GLU A 104 18.51 -14.20 8.74
CA GLU A 104 17.67 -14.26 9.94
C GLU A 104 17.35 -12.85 10.42
N LYS A 105 16.05 -12.55 10.59
CA LYS A 105 15.63 -11.31 11.24
C LYS A 105 16.07 -11.35 12.70
N LYS A 106 17.15 -10.62 13.00
CA LYS A 106 17.52 -10.35 14.40
C LYS A 106 16.48 -9.40 15.01
N ASN A 107 15.94 -9.76 16.17
CA ASN A 107 15.00 -8.91 16.90
C ASN A 107 15.76 -7.80 17.65
N VAL A 108 16.32 -6.86 16.89
CA VAL A 108 17.13 -5.75 17.43
C VAL A 108 16.24 -4.53 17.58
N TYR A 109 16.16 -4.01 18.81
CA TYR A 109 15.53 -2.72 19.04
C TYR A 109 16.50 -1.59 18.68
N PHE A 110 16.57 -1.26 17.38
CA PHE A 110 17.53 -0.31 16.82
C PHE A 110 17.60 1.02 17.58
N LYS A 111 16.49 1.53 18.12
CA LYS A 111 16.48 2.76 18.92
C LYS A 111 17.39 2.67 20.16
N LYS A 112 17.44 1.53 20.85
CA LYS A 112 18.31 1.34 22.03
C LYS A 112 19.77 1.18 21.62
N GLU A 113 20.04 0.47 20.53
CA GLU A 113 21.41 0.29 20.04
C GLU A 113 22.01 1.59 19.50
N ILE A 114 21.23 2.40 18.77
CA ILE A 114 21.68 3.71 18.28
C ILE A 114 22.10 4.63 19.43
N LEU A 115 21.38 4.60 20.57
CA LEU A 115 21.72 5.40 21.75
C LEU A 115 23.05 5.02 22.41
N LYS A 116 23.57 3.81 22.15
CA LYS A 116 24.87 3.36 22.66
C LYS A 116 26.04 3.82 21.79
N LEU A 117 25.78 4.36 20.60
CA LEU A 117 26.84 4.80 19.71
C LEU A 117 27.56 6.02 20.30
N PRO A 118 28.90 6.13 20.14
CA PRO A 118 29.68 7.28 20.64
C PRO A 118 29.18 8.62 20.11
N TYR A 119 28.54 8.60 18.94
CA TYR A 119 27.96 9.76 18.30
C TYR A 119 26.58 9.41 17.72
N VAL A 120 25.59 10.26 18.04
CA VAL A 120 24.23 10.16 17.51
C VAL A 120 23.90 11.46 16.80
N PHE A 121 23.87 11.42 15.46
CA PHE A 121 23.48 12.56 14.64
C PHE A 121 22.04 12.97 14.98
N LYS A 122 21.84 14.27 15.25
CA LYS A 122 20.53 14.89 15.38
C LYS A 122 20.43 15.95 14.29
N ASP A 123 19.53 15.72 13.35
CA ASP A 123 19.26 16.69 12.29
C ASP A 123 18.73 17.99 12.91
N PRO A 124 19.42 19.14 12.72
CA PRO A 124 18.94 20.42 13.22
C PRO A 124 17.67 20.89 12.48
N VAL A 125 17.45 20.40 11.25
CA VAL A 125 16.29 20.74 10.44
C VAL A 125 15.22 19.67 10.62
N LYS A 126 14.18 19.99 11.40
CA LYS A 126 13.00 19.13 11.49
C LYS A 126 12.13 19.36 10.25
N PHE A 127 12.12 18.40 9.33
CA PHE A 127 11.11 18.38 8.27
C PHE A 127 9.71 18.26 8.90
N ASP A 128 8.89 19.29 8.72
CA ASP A 128 7.46 19.22 8.98
C ASP A 128 6.84 18.18 8.03
N LYS A 129 6.66 16.95 8.52
CA LYS A 129 5.93 15.89 7.80
C LYS A 129 4.44 16.23 7.78
N LYS A 130 4.04 17.27 7.02
CA LYS A 130 2.63 17.60 6.77
C LYS A 130 1.90 16.44 6.08
N ILE A 131 2.63 15.58 5.37
CA ILE A 131 2.10 14.39 4.69
C ILE A 131 3.04 13.22 4.97
N ASP A 132 2.49 12.11 5.46
CA ASP A 132 3.22 10.86 5.65
C ASP A 132 3.49 10.22 4.27
N PRO A 133 4.75 10.01 3.86
CA PRO A 133 5.09 9.38 2.58
C PRO A 133 4.45 7.98 2.43
N LYS A 134 4.19 7.28 3.54
CA LYS A 134 3.49 5.98 3.49
C LYS A 134 2.02 6.11 3.06
N LYS A 135 1.40 7.28 3.20
CA LYS A 135 0.05 7.58 2.70
C LYS A 135 0.04 7.91 1.20
N LEU A 136 1.19 8.33 0.65
CA LEU A 136 1.37 8.61 -0.78
C LEU A 136 2.26 7.53 -1.40
N ARG A 137 1.71 6.32 -1.61
CA ARG A 137 2.42 5.30 -2.41
C ARG A 137 2.23 5.61 -3.89
N PHE A 138 3.21 6.29 -4.50
CA PHE A 138 3.38 6.27 -5.95
C PHE A 138 3.89 4.87 -6.33
N GLY A 139 2.99 3.97 -6.74
CA GLY A 139 3.32 2.70 -7.38
C GLY A 139 3.99 1.58 -6.55
N SER A 140 4.44 1.85 -5.32
CA SER A 140 5.20 0.86 -4.52
C SER A 140 4.32 -0.05 -3.65
N LYS A 141 3.95 -1.23 -4.16
CA LYS A 141 3.36 -2.35 -3.39
C LYS A 141 4.42 -3.13 -2.58
N ILE A 142 5.28 -2.43 -1.84
CA ILE A 142 6.39 -3.08 -1.08
C ILE A 142 5.87 -3.90 0.11
N ASP A 143 4.66 -3.64 0.58
CA ASP A 143 4.05 -4.45 1.63
C ASP A 143 2.81 -5.13 1.05
N ASN A 144 2.69 -6.45 1.23
CA ASN A 144 1.39 -7.16 1.23
C ASN A 144 0.49 -6.70 2.41
N ALA A 145 0.69 -5.48 2.92
CA ALA A 145 -0.31 -4.79 3.69
C ALA A 145 -1.40 -4.40 2.69
N ASP A 146 -2.42 -5.25 2.64
CA ASP A 146 -3.65 -5.05 1.92
C ASP A 146 -4.29 -3.74 2.40
N HIS A 147 -3.84 -2.61 1.84
CA HIS A 147 -4.61 -1.39 1.90
C HIS A 147 -5.84 -1.67 1.05
N GLN A 148 -6.89 -2.18 1.69
CA GLN A 148 -8.22 -2.29 1.13
C GLN A 148 -8.48 -1.03 0.32
N ARG A 149 -8.48 -1.15 -1.02
CA ARG A 149 -8.93 -0.06 -1.88
C ARG A 149 -10.29 0.34 -1.31
N GLU A 150 -10.42 1.62 -0.91
CA GLU A 150 -11.69 2.13 -0.38
C GLU A 150 -12.79 1.73 -1.37
N THR A 151 -13.66 0.82 -0.95
CA THR A 151 -14.68 0.25 -1.82
C THR A 151 -15.76 1.31 -1.99
N TYR A 152 -16.05 1.67 -3.23
CA TYR A 152 -17.01 2.72 -3.54
C TYR A 152 -18.36 2.10 -3.89
N TYR A 153 -19.40 2.67 -3.31
CA TYR A 153 -20.80 2.29 -3.51
C TYR A 153 -21.58 3.47 -4.10
N SER A 154 -22.67 3.18 -4.78
CA SER A 154 -23.73 4.16 -5.04
C SER A 154 -24.84 4.00 -4.00
N VAL A 155 -25.54 5.10 -3.68
CA VAL A 155 -26.72 5.04 -2.82
C VAL A 155 -27.93 4.64 -3.65
N LYS A 156 -28.58 3.54 -3.28
CA LYS A 156 -29.80 3.03 -3.93
C LYS A 156 -31.04 3.74 -3.38
N GLU A 157 -31.16 3.80 -2.06
CA GLU A 157 -32.31 4.37 -1.37
C GLU A 157 -31.90 4.95 0.00
N ILE A 158 -32.60 6.00 0.44
CA ILE A 158 -32.44 6.56 1.78
C ILE A 158 -33.74 6.31 2.56
N VAL A 159 -33.70 5.35 3.48
CA VAL A 159 -34.86 4.93 4.28
C VAL A 159 -35.15 5.97 5.38
N SER A 160 -34.12 6.55 5.97
CA SER A 160 -34.24 7.62 6.96
C SER A 160 -32.95 8.44 7.03
N PRO A 161 -32.94 9.59 7.72
CA PRO A 161 -31.69 10.35 7.95
C PRO A 161 -30.58 9.54 8.64
N GLU A 162 -30.93 8.45 9.29
CA GLU A 162 -29.99 7.54 9.96
C GLU A 162 -29.65 6.30 9.13
N ILE A 163 -30.47 5.93 8.14
CA ILE A 163 -30.40 4.63 7.46
C ILE A 163 -30.39 4.82 5.95
N VAL A 164 -29.37 4.27 5.31
CA VAL A 164 -29.14 4.32 3.86
C VAL A 164 -28.96 2.91 3.33
N VAL A 165 -29.49 2.62 2.14
CA VAL A 165 -29.32 1.37 1.41
C VAL A 165 -28.43 1.63 0.19
N LEU A 166 -27.40 0.82 0.05
CA LEU A 166 -26.42 0.92 -1.04
C LEU A 166 -26.84 0.08 -2.25
N ASP A 167 -26.14 0.26 -3.36
CA ASP A 167 -26.35 -0.44 -4.64
C ASP A 167 -26.20 -1.96 -4.56
N ASN A 168 -25.45 -2.46 -3.58
CA ASN A 168 -25.30 -3.89 -3.28
C ASN A 168 -26.32 -4.41 -2.25
N ASP A 169 -27.42 -3.69 -2.04
CA ASP A 169 -28.48 -4.00 -1.06
C ASP A 169 -28.01 -3.99 0.41
N LEU A 170 -26.80 -3.47 0.68
CA LEU A 170 -26.30 -3.32 2.04
C LEU A 170 -27.02 -2.15 2.74
N LYS A 171 -27.77 -2.49 3.79
CA LYS A 171 -28.41 -1.52 4.69
C LYS A 171 -27.43 -1.08 5.76
N VAL A 172 -27.12 0.22 5.79
CA VAL A 172 -26.17 0.81 6.73
C VAL A 172 -26.82 1.90 7.59
N ARG A 173 -26.40 1.98 8.85
CA ARG A 173 -26.79 3.01 9.81
C ARG A 173 -25.66 4.02 10.02
N LEU A 174 -25.96 5.31 10.00
CA LEU A 174 -25.00 6.38 10.20
C LEU A 174 -24.70 6.56 11.70
N ILE A 175 -23.43 6.40 12.08
CA ILE A 175 -22.98 6.55 13.47
C ILE A 175 -23.09 8.00 13.94
N GLY A 176 -23.59 8.17 15.17
CA GLY A 176 -23.56 9.43 15.91
C GLY A 176 -24.67 10.41 15.54
N ILE A 177 -25.67 9.96 14.79
CA ILE A 177 -26.78 10.78 14.30
C ILE A 177 -28.09 10.27 14.89
N LYS A 178 -28.89 11.18 15.41
CA LYS A 178 -30.27 10.92 15.84
C LYS A 178 -31.22 11.83 15.06
N GLY A 179 -32.11 11.21 14.29
CA GLY A 179 -33.12 11.88 13.49
C GLY A 179 -34.10 12.66 14.36
N ASN A 180 -34.60 13.76 13.82
CA ASN A 180 -35.62 14.58 14.46
C ASN A 180 -36.89 14.54 13.61
N ARG A 181 -37.98 13.96 14.15
CA ARG A 181 -39.25 13.76 13.42
C ARG A 181 -39.76 15.03 12.72
N ALA A 182 -39.56 16.21 13.31
CA ALA A 182 -39.98 17.49 12.73
C ALA A 182 -39.17 17.94 11.51
N ILE A 183 -37.93 17.47 11.35
CA ILE A 183 -36.96 17.96 10.32
C ILE A 183 -36.57 16.83 9.36
N ASN A 184 -37.06 15.60 9.58
CA ASN A 184 -36.74 14.44 8.76
C ASN A 184 -36.95 14.67 7.26
N GLY A 185 -38.02 15.37 6.85
CA GLY A 185 -38.25 15.68 5.43
C GLY A 185 -37.11 16.51 4.80
N LYS A 186 -36.64 17.55 5.51
CA LYS A 186 -35.52 18.39 5.06
C LYS A 186 -34.20 17.61 5.03
N ALA A 187 -33.98 16.74 6.00
CA ALA A 187 -32.81 15.87 6.04
C ALA A 187 -32.77 14.88 4.88
N LEU A 188 -33.91 14.27 4.53
CA LEU A 188 -34.04 13.37 3.39
C LEU A 188 -33.79 14.10 2.06
N GLN A 189 -34.35 15.31 1.90
CA GLN A 189 -34.10 16.13 0.71
C GLN A 189 -32.60 16.44 0.58
N PHE A 190 -31.96 16.90 1.65
CA PHE A 190 -30.52 17.18 1.65
C PHE A 190 -29.67 15.96 1.28
N LEU A 191 -29.98 14.77 1.85
CA LEU A 191 -29.26 13.55 1.52
C LEU A 191 -29.48 13.14 0.06
N ASN A 192 -30.71 13.24 -0.45
CA ASN A 192 -31.00 12.97 -1.85
C ASN A 192 -30.19 13.90 -2.77
N GLU A 193 -30.21 15.21 -2.53
CA GLU A 193 -29.45 16.18 -3.34
C GLU A 193 -27.94 15.94 -3.27
N LYS A 194 -27.41 15.58 -2.10
CA LYS A 194 -25.97 15.41 -1.88
C LYS A 194 -25.44 14.05 -2.36
N LEU A 195 -26.24 12.99 -2.28
CA LEU A 195 -25.81 11.62 -2.56
C LEU A 195 -26.19 11.15 -3.98
N LYS A 196 -27.16 11.80 -4.64
CA LYS A 196 -27.59 11.43 -6.00
C LYS A 196 -26.44 11.56 -6.99
N GLY A 197 -26.14 10.47 -7.69
CA GLY A 197 -25.05 10.40 -8.68
C GLY A 197 -23.64 10.42 -8.09
N GLN A 198 -23.49 10.44 -6.77
CA GLN A 198 -22.19 10.45 -6.11
C GLN A 198 -21.76 9.04 -5.69
N LYS A 199 -20.45 8.80 -5.69
CA LYS A 199 -19.86 7.59 -5.10
C LYS A 199 -19.55 7.83 -3.63
N VAL A 200 -19.87 6.85 -2.79
CA VAL A 200 -19.64 6.88 -1.35
C VAL A 200 -18.74 5.74 -0.90
N PHE A 201 -18.03 5.92 0.21
CA PHE A 201 -17.29 4.86 0.88
C PHE A 201 -17.58 4.88 2.37
N LEU A 202 -17.41 3.71 3.01
CA LEU A 202 -17.74 3.49 4.40
C LEU A 202 -16.48 3.43 5.25
N LYS A 203 -16.54 3.99 6.46
CA LYS A 203 -15.55 3.73 7.52
C LYS A 203 -16.27 3.25 8.77
N PHE A 204 -15.66 2.29 9.45
CA PHE A 204 -16.24 1.67 10.62
C PHE A 204 -15.59 2.21 11.90
N ASP A 205 -16.36 2.24 12.98
CA ASP A 205 -15.81 2.44 14.32
C ASP A 205 -15.56 1.08 15.00
N ALA A 206 -15.13 1.08 16.26
CA ALA A 206 -14.88 -0.13 17.04
C ALA A 206 -16.14 -1.03 17.12
N MET A 207 -17.32 -0.44 17.32
CA MET A 207 -18.60 -1.15 17.26
C MET A 207 -19.15 -1.12 15.83
N LYS A 208 -19.29 -2.29 15.22
CA LYS A 208 -19.74 -2.42 13.82
C LYS A 208 -21.24 -2.64 13.66
N TYR A 209 -21.93 -3.13 14.67
CA TYR A 209 -23.37 -3.44 14.59
C TYR A 209 -24.12 -2.81 15.76
N ASP A 210 -25.35 -2.36 15.52
CA ASP A 210 -26.25 -1.93 16.58
C ASP A 210 -27.01 -3.13 17.20
N SER A 211 -27.77 -2.88 18.27
CA SER A 211 -28.57 -3.90 18.96
C SER A 211 -29.67 -4.51 18.09
N ALA A 212 -29.99 -3.91 16.95
CA ALA A 212 -30.95 -4.39 15.98
C ALA A 212 -30.29 -5.08 14.77
N GLY A 213 -28.97 -5.30 14.81
CA GLY A 213 -28.21 -5.98 13.76
C GLY A 213 -27.86 -5.14 12.54
N ASN A 214 -28.09 -3.81 12.57
CA ASN A 214 -27.73 -2.94 11.45
C ASN A 214 -26.23 -2.62 11.46
N LEU A 215 -25.60 -2.66 10.28
CA LEU A 215 -24.19 -2.30 10.13
C LEU A 215 -24.01 -0.79 10.30
N MET A 216 -23.21 -0.39 11.29
CA MET A 216 -22.95 1.00 11.65
C MET A 216 -21.71 1.55 10.95
N CYS A 217 -21.81 2.72 10.35
CA CYS A 217 -20.72 3.33 9.61
C CYS A 217 -20.68 4.86 9.65
N TYR A 218 -19.52 5.40 9.30
CA TYR A 218 -19.30 6.76 8.86
C TYR A 218 -19.33 6.80 7.34
N LEU A 219 -20.23 7.62 6.79
CA LEU A 219 -20.43 7.74 5.36
C LEU A 219 -19.65 8.94 4.79
N TYR A 220 -18.86 8.68 3.76
CA TYR A 220 -18.08 9.69 3.06
C TYR A 220 -18.39 9.67 1.57
N LEU A 221 -18.44 10.85 0.95
CA LEU A 221 -18.39 10.96 -0.50
C LEU A 221 -16.96 10.69 -1.02
N LYS A 222 -16.82 10.38 -2.31
CA LYS A 222 -15.53 10.21 -3.00
C LYS A 222 -14.58 11.41 -2.81
N ASN A 223 -15.11 12.62 -2.73
CA ASN A 223 -14.33 13.84 -2.43
C ASN A 223 -13.98 14.01 -0.93
N LYS A 224 -14.17 12.97 -0.10
CA LYS A 224 -13.95 12.93 1.34
C LYS A 224 -14.88 13.82 2.18
N THR A 225 -15.99 14.29 1.60
CA THR A 225 -17.03 14.99 2.38
C THR A 225 -17.64 14.04 3.40
N PHE A 226 -17.58 14.41 4.68
CA PHE A 226 -18.13 13.61 5.76
C PHE A 226 -19.62 13.90 5.95
N ILE A 227 -20.48 12.95 5.56
CA ILE A 227 -21.93 13.14 5.53
C ILE A 227 -22.50 13.24 6.95
N ASN A 228 -22.06 12.39 7.87
CA ASN A 228 -22.58 12.39 9.24
C ASN A 228 -22.39 13.76 9.93
N ALA A 229 -21.20 14.35 9.78
CA ALA A 229 -20.92 15.67 10.32
C ALA A 229 -21.72 16.78 9.62
N HIS A 230 -22.00 16.67 8.31
CA HIS A 230 -22.79 17.65 7.58
C HIS A 230 -24.24 17.69 8.05
N LEU A 231 -24.84 16.54 8.36
CA LEU A 231 -26.19 16.49 8.90
C LEU A 231 -26.31 17.25 10.23
N ILE A 232 -25.32 17.09 11.10
CA ILE A 232 -25.28 17.78 12.41
C ILE A 232 -24.98 19.27 12.23
N LYS A 233 -24.01 19.62 11.38
CA LYS A 233 -23.61 21.02 11.14
C LYS A 233 -24.75 21.87 10.56
N ASN A 234 -25.60 21.28 9.71
CA ASN A 234 -26.74 21.97 9.10
C ASN A 234 -28.04 21.83 9.93
N HIS A 235 -27.96 21.33 11.17
CA HIS A 235 -29.12 21.12 12.06
C HIS A 235 -30.21 20.19 11.49
N LEU A 236 -29.82 19.32 10.55
CA LEU A 236 -30.70 18.32 9.94
C LEU A 236 -30.82 17.06 10.80
N ALA A 237 -29.92 16.90 11.79
CA ALA A 237 -29.99 15.86 12.79
C ALA A 237 -29.27 16.27 14.08
N LYS A 238 -29.57 15.57 15.19
CA LYS A 238 -28.90 15.77 16.48
C LYS A 238 -27.75 14.77 16.64
N ALA A 239 -26.72 15.17 17.36
CA ALA A 239 -25.65 14.27 17.79
C ALA A 239 -26.22 13.27 18.81
N ASP A 240 -25.96 11.98 18.58
CA ASP A 240 -26.29 10.96 19.57
C ASP A 240 -25.29 11.02 20.74
N SER A 241 -25.80 11.10 21.97
CA SER A 241 -25.00 11.14 23.19
C SER A 241 -24.94 9.81 23.92
N ALA A 242 -25.79 8.84 23.54
CA ALA A 242 -25.97 7.56 24.22
C ALA A 242 -24.86 6.55 23.93
N MET A 243 -24.28 6.59 22.72
CA MET A 243 -23.19 5.70 22.32
C MET A 243 -21.83 6.39 22.43
N ASN A 244 -20.79 5.64 22.82
CA ASN A 244 -19.41 6.09 22.76
C ASN A 244 -18.81 5.76 21.38
N PHE A 245 -18.43 6.78 20.62
CA PHE A 245 -17.86 6.66 19.28
C PHE A 245 -16.76 7.70 19.07
N ARG A 246 -15.84 7.41 18.14
CA ARG A 246 -14.59 8.16 17.94
C ARG A 246 -14.76 9.67 17.77
N TYR A 247 -15.85 10.11 17.14
CA TYR A 247 -16.14 11.52 16.84
C TYR A 247 -17.18 12.16 17.78
N ARG A 248 -17.52 11.52 18.90
CA ARG A 248 -18.60 11.96 19.81
C ARG A 248 -18.45 13.40 20.28
N ASP A 249 -17.33 13.75 20.89
CA ASP A 249 -17.11 15.09 21.44
C ASP A 249 -17.12 16.16 20.34
N ARG A 250 -16.61 15.82 19.15
CA ARG A 250 -16.64 16.69 17.98
C ARG A 250 -18.07 16.94 17.49
N PHE A 251 -18.92 15.91 17.47
CA PHE A 251 -20.32 16.04 17.05
C PHE A 251 -21.13 16.89 18.04
N ILE A 252 -20.93 16.68 19.34
CA ILE A 252 -21.55 17.49 20.39
C ILE A 252 -21.09 18.95 20.28
N ALA A 253 -19.80 19.20 20.08
CA ALA A 253 -19.27 20.55 19.89
C ALA A 253 -19.81 21.23 18.62
N MET A 254 -19.93 20.49 17.51
CA MET A 254 -20.50 21.00 16.26
C MET A 254 -21.96 21.45 16.45
N GLN A 255 -22.77 20.64 17.12
CA GLN A 255 -24.16 20.99 17.42
C GLN A 255 -24.26 22.26 18.28
N LYS A 256 -23.38 22.44 19.29
CA LYS A 256 -23.35 23.64 20.14
C LYS A 256 -22.86 24.89 19.38
N SER A 257 -21.86 24.74 18.51
CA SER A 257 -21.30 25.86 17.74
C SER A 257 -22.30 26.46 16.75
N GLY A 258 -23.19 25.64 16.18
CA GLY A 258 -24.26 26.10 15.30
C GLY A 258 -25.42 26.81 16.01
N GLN A 259 -25.44 26.86 17.36
CA GLN A 259 -26.44 27.59 18.15
C GLN A 259 -26.00 29.02 18.53
N ARG A 260 -24.73 29.39 18.38
CA ARG A 260 -24.20 30.74 18.69
C ARG A 260 -24.29 31.73 17.52
N GLY A 261 -25.24 31.52 16.60
CA GLY A 261 -25.48 32.40 15.46
C GLY A 261 -26.93 32.89 15.46
N PHE A 262 -27.22 33.84 16.33
CA PHE A 262 -28.21 34.92 16.18
C PHE A 262 -27.72 36.09 17.05
#